data_AF-G8B4Q2-F1
#
_entry.id   AF-G8B4Q2-F1
#
_cell.length_a   1.000
_cell.length_b   1.000
_cell.length_c   1.000
_cell.angle_alpha   90.00
_cell.angle_beta   90.00
_cell.angle_gamma   90.00
#
_symmetry.space_group_name_H-M   'P 1'
#
loop_
_entity.id
_entity.type
_entity.pdbx_description
1 polymer ?
#
loop_
_entity_poly.entity_id
_entity_poly.type
_entity_poly.pdbx_seq_one_letter_code
_entity_poly.pdbx_strand_id
1 'polypeptide(L)'
;MNVLKLQKKYPVLEQSDLFNIIEDFRAIDLEDKGWVEKKDVINSVSKQGQYSYDETRETLKHVDVDASGHVELDDYVALIAKLKESKGEGVSTSSAPQLNKKAAPPIPSANSKNKTYIEGKTSGTTHTINDEERTEFTRHINSVLSGDSEVGDRLPFDTETFQVFDECRDGLVLCKLINDSVPDTIDTRVLNLPKGKKQLNNFQMSENANIVINSAKAIGCVVVNVHSEDIIDGKEHLILGLIWQIIRRGLLSKVDIKYHPELYRLLEDDETLEQFLRLPPEQILLRWFNYHLKNAGTNKRVSNFGKDVSDGEAYTYLLNQLKPDVCDLSPLKTNDLLTRAEQVLDNADKIDCRKYLTPKSLCSGNPKLNLAFVANLFNTHPGLQPIEEHEKVEIEEFDAEGEREARVFTLWLNSLDVDPPVVSLFEDLKDGLILLQAFDKVLPGSVSFKHVNKKPANGEVSRFKALENTNYAVEIGKANGFSLVGIEGSDIVDGNRLLDLGLVWQLMRRNIVNTLAELGKGGQLSDADILKWANSQVTKGNKSSQIRSFKDASLSTAVFLLDVLNGMAPGYVDYDLVYEGKTEEERYANAKLAISIARKLGALIWLVPEDINEVRSRLILSFVGSLMAVESK
;
A
#
# COMPACT_ATOMS: atom_id res chain seq x y z
N MET A 1 -28.58 -7.17 37.36
CA MET A 1 -29.15 -6.01 36.64
C MET A 1 -30.67 -6.09 36.64
N ASN A 2 -31.38 -4.96 36.63
CA ASN A 2 -32.85 -4.94 36.73
C ASN A 2 -33.45 -4.75 35.32
N VAL A 3 -34.15 -5.76 34.78
CA VAL A 3 -34.80 -5.72 33.45
C VAL A 3 -35.68 -4.47 33.29
N LEU A 4 -36.30 -4.00 34.38
CA LEU A 4 -37.09 -2.77 34.41
C LEU A 4 -36.28 -1.49 34.15
N LYS A 5 -34.96 -1.48 34.42
CA LYS A 5 -34.08 -0.35 34.10
C LYS A 5 -33.72 -0.32 32.61
N LEU A 6 -33.40 -1.48 32.03
CA LEU A 6 -33.11 -1.60 30.60
C LEU A 6 -34.34 -1.28 29.75
N GLN A 7 -35.53 -1.76 30.14
CA GLN A 7 -36.78 -1.44 29.46
C GLN A 7 -37.10 0.07 29.47
N LYS A 8 -36.80 0.77 30.57
CA LYS A 8 -36.95 2.24 30.62
C LYS A 8 -35.96 2.97 29.71
N LYS A 9 -34.76 2.40 29.51
CA LYS A 9 -33.70 2.97 28.67
C LYS A 9 -33.94 2.70 27.18
N TYR A 10 -34.48 1.53 26.85
CA TYR A 10 -34.75 1.06 25.49
C TYR A 10 -36.23 0.64 25.34
N PRO A 11 -37.16 1.61 25.21
CA PRO A 11 -38.60 1.33 25.23
C PRO A 11 -39.11 0.54 24.01
N VAL A 12 -38.30 0.40 22.96
CA VAL A 12 -38.60 -0.42 21.77
C VAL A 12 -38.55 -1.93 22.04
N LEU A 13 -37.95 -2.33 23.17
CA LEU A 13 -37.79 -3.74 23.56
C LEU A 13 -38.84 -4.12 24.62
N GLU A 14 -39.59 -5.20 24.35
CA GLU A 14 -40.52 -5.76 25.33
C GLU A 14 -39.77 -6.51 26.44
N GLN A 15 -40.44 -6.81 27.56
CA GLN A 15 -39.79 -7.56 28.64
C GLN A 15 -39.38 -8.96 28.20
N SER A 16 -40.19 -9.63 27.38
CA SER A 16 -39.88 -10.91 26.77
C SER A 16 -38.63 -10.83 25.88
N ASP A 17 -38.50 -9.78 25.08
CA ASP A 17 -37.34 -9.56 24.22
C ASP A 17 -36.07 -9.41 25.06
N LEU A 18 -36.14 -8.64 26.15
CA LEU A 18 -34.99 -8.42 27.04
C LEU A 18 -34.49 -9.71 27.70
N PHE A 19 -35.37 -10.65 28.05
CA PHE A 19 -34.92 -11.94 28.59
C PHE A 19 -34.14 -12.75 27.54
N ASN A 20 -34.67 -12.84 26.31
CA ASN A 20 -34.00 -13.53 25.22
C ASN A 20 -32.64 -12.87 24.87
N ILE A 21 -32.60 -11.54 24.80
CA ILE A 21 -31.36 -10.78 24.53
C ILE A 21 -30.29 -11.03 25.60
N ILE A 22 -30.69 -11.13 26.88
CA ILE A 22 -29.76 -11.44 27.97
C ILE A 22 -29.27 -12.89 27.88
N GLU A 23 -30.12 -13.84 27.51
CA GLU A 23 -29.71 -15.22 27.29
C GLU A 23 -28.76 -15.35 26.10
N ASP A 24 -29.05 -14.67 24.99
CA ASP A 24 -28.18 -14.62 23.82
C ASP A 24 -26.80 -14.06 24.16
N PHE A 25 -26.73 -12.98 24.94
CA PHE A 25 -25.46 -12.42 25.42
C PHE A 25 -24.69 -13.41 26.29
N ARG A 26 -25.37 -14.13 27.19
CA ARG A 26 -24.72 -15.16 28.02
C ARG A 26 -24.22 -16.36 27.21
N ALA A 27 -24.90 -16.68 26.11
CA ALA A 27 -24.47 -17.77 25.23
C ALA A 27 -23.15 -17.46 24.50
N ILE A 28 -22.82 -16.17 24.32
CA ILE A 28 -21.56 -15.72 23.71
C ILE A 28 -20.49 -15.35 24.75
N ASP A 29 -20.88 -14.92 25.95
CA ASP A 29 -19.96 -14.74 27.09
C ASP A 29 -19.68 -16.08 27.81
N LEU A 30 -19.02 -17.01 27.09
CA LEU A 30 -18.74 -18.37 27.55
C LEU A 30 -17.91 -18.43 28.84
N GLU A 31 -17.20 -17.36 29.18
CA GLU A 31 -16.30 -17.27 30.33
C GLU A 31 -16.87 -16.39 31.46
N ASP A 32 -18.14 -15.97 31.36
CA ASP A 32 -18.86 -15.15 32.37
C ASP A 32 -18.08 -13.86 32.74
N LYS A 33 -17.45 -13.23 31.75
CA LYS A 33 -16.61 -12.02 31.92
C LYS A 33 -17.43 -10.76 32.14
N GLY A 34 -18.70 -10.76 31.75
CA GLY A 34 -19.59 -9.61 31.70
C GLY A 34 -19.47 -8.78 30.42
N TRP A 35 -18.65 -9.22 29.46
CA TRP A 35 -18.39 -8.51 28.20
C TRP A 35 -17.94 -9.49 27.10
N VAL A 36 -18.11 -9.09 25.84
CA VAL A 36 -17.79 -9.92 24.66
C VAL A 36 -17.11 -9.08 23.58
N GLU A 37 -16.28 -9.69 22.75
CA GLU A 37 -15.61 -9.02 21.63
C GLU A 37 -16.61 -8.61 20.53
N LYS A 38 -16.37 -7.47 19.87
CA LYS A 38 -17.23 -6.98 18.76
C LYS A 38 -17.43 -8.03 17.67
N LYS A 39 -16.36 -8.75 17.31
CA LYS A 39 -16.39 -9.79 16.27
C LYS A 39 -17.36 -10.92 16.64
N ASP A 40 -17.35 -11.36 17.89
CA ASP A 40 -18.22 -12.44 18.37
C ASP A 40 -19.68 -11.98 18.42
N VAL A 41 -19.92 -10.72 18.81
CA VAL A 41 -21.25 -10.09 18.74
C VAL A 41 -21.78 -10.04 17.31
N ILE A 42 -21.00 -9.52 16.36
CA ILE A 42 -21.41 -9.43 14.95
C ILE A 42 -21.70 -10.81 14.37
N ASN A 43 -20.83 -11.79 14.65
CA ASN A 43 -21.00 -13.17 14.19
C ASN A 43 -22.22 -13.84 14.82
N SER A 44 -22.51 -13.60 16.10
CA SER A 44 -23.66 -14.19 16.78
C SER A 44 -24.97 -13.64 16.25
N VAL A 45 -25.11 -12.31 16.21
CA VAL A 45 -26.32 -11.63 15.73
C VAL A 45 -26.60 -11.98 14.27
N SER A 46 -25.56 -12.06 13.44
CA SER A 46 -25.72 -12.48 12.04
C SER A 46 -26.12 -13.95 11.87
N LYS A 47 -25.59 -14.86 12.71
CA LYS A 47 -25.96 -16.28 12.70
C LYS A 47 -27.41 -16.54 13.10
N GLN A 48 -28.02 -15.66 13.90
CA GLN A 48 -29.45 -15.74 14.20
C GLN A 48 -30.33 -15.49 12.97
N GLY A 49 -29.77 -14.95 11.88
CA GLY A 49 -30.44 -14.71 10.60
C GLY A 49 -31.41 -13.52 10.60
N GLN A 50 -31.58 -12.85 11.75
CA GLN A 50 -32.45 -11.69 11.86
C GLN A 50 -31.82 -10.42 11.29
N TYR A 51 -30.50 -10.26 11.37
CA TYR A 51 -29.77 -9.10 10.85
C TYR A 51 -28.52 -9.59 10.11
N SER A 52 -28.08 -8.88 9.08
CA SER A 52 -26.84 -9.21 8.36
C SER A 52 -25.59 -8.82 9.15
N TYR A 53 -24.44 -9.36 8.75
CA TYR A 53 -23.12 -8.98 9.29
C TYR A 53 -22.90 -7.47 9.18
N ASP A 54 -23.15 -6.90 8.00
CA ASP A 54 -22.87 -5.50 7.70
C ASP A 54 -23.83 -4.54 8.42
N GLU A 55 -25.12 -4.88 8.51
CA GLU A 55 -26.10 -4.11 9.30
C GLU A 55 -25.71 -4.07 10.77
N THR A 56 -25.30 -5.20 11.33
CA THR A 56 -24.88 -5.32 12.73
C THR A 56 -23.60 -4.50 12.97
N ARG A 57 -22.61 -4.66 12.08
CA ARG A 57 -21.33 -3.96 12.12
C ARG A 57 -21.51 -2.44 12.06
N GLU A 58 -22.35 -1.96 11.15
CA GLU A 58 -22.59 -0.52 11.00
C GLU A 58 -23.35 0.04 12.21
N THR A 59 -24.36 -0.67 12.69
CA THR A 59 -25.12 -0.23 13.88
C THR A 59 -24.23 -0.14 15.12
N LEU A 60 -23.27 -1.06 15.27
CA LEU A 60 -22.33 -1.09 16.38
C LEU A 60 -21.39 0.13 16.42
N LYS A 61 -21.14 0.80 15.28
CA LYS A 61 -20.38 2.07 15.25
C LYS A 61 -21.12 3.20 15.96
N HIS A 62 -22.44 3.10 16.09
CA HIS A 62 -23.27 4.08 16.75
C HIS A 62 -23.61 3.71 18.19
N VAL A 63 -23.14 2.56 18.70
CA VAL A 63 -23.27 2.18 20.10
C VAL A 63 -22.03 2.68 20.83
N ASP A 64 -22.21 3.25 22.03
CA ASP A 64 -21.12 3.76 22.87
C ASP A 64 -20.36 2.61 23.52
N VAL A 65 -19.66 1.81 22.70
CA VAL A 65 -18.75 0.77 23.19
C VAL A 65 -17.54 1.46 23.80
N ASP A 66 -17.07 0.95 24.94
CA ASP A 66 -15.95 1.52 25.65
C ASP A 66 -14.65 1.54 24.81
N ALA A 67 -13.64 2.26 25.29
CA ALA A 67 -12.35 2.38 24.60
C ALA A 67 -11.57 1.05 24.51
N SER A 68 -11.98 0.02 25.27
CA SER A 68 -11.38 -1.31 25.20
C SER A 68 -11.93 -2.14 24.03
N GLY A 69 -13.04 -1.69 23.43
CA GLY A 69 -13.68 -2.38 22.33
C GLY A 69 -14.53 -3.57 22.78
N HIS A 70 -14.69 -3.78 24.09
CA HIS A 70 -15.55 -4.81 24.63
C HIS A 70 -17.01 -4.36 24.62
N VAL A 71 -17.90 -5.22 24.15
CA VAL A 71 -19.35 -5.00 24.17
C VAL A 71 -19.89 -5.55 25.48
N GLU A 72 -20.32 -4.67 26.37
CA GLU A 72 -21.03 -5.07 27.59
C GLU A 72 -22.49 -5.42 27.29
N LEU A 73 -23.19 -6.02 28.26
CA LEU A 73 -24.60 -6.36 28.10
C LEU A 73 -25.47 -5.14 27.76
N ASP A 74 -25.20 -3.97 28.34
CA ASP A 74 -25.97 -2.75 28.05
C ASP A 74 -25.74 -2.27 26.59
N ASP A 75 -24.52 -2.42 26.07
CA ASP A 75 -24.17 -2.11 24.68
C ASP A 75 -24.82 -3.10 23.72
N TYR A 76 -24.84 -4.39 24.06
CA TYR A 76 -25.50 -5.43 23.29
C TYR A 76 -27.02 -5.17 23.21
N VAL A 77 -27.64 -4.78 24.31
CA VAL A 77 -29.06 -4.39 24.33
C VAL A 77 -29.28 -3.13 23.49
N ALA A 78 -28.39 -2.14 23.56
CA ALA A 78 -28.45 -0.93 22.74
C ALA A 78 -28.34 -1.22 21.24
N LEU A 79 -27.47 -2.17 20.87
CA LEU A 79 -27.31 -2.66 19.50
C LEU A 79 -28.62 -3.25 18.97
N ILE A 80 -29.20 -4.22 19.69
CA ILE A 80 -30.45 -4.87 19.28
C ILE A 80 -31.61 -3.87 19.23
N ALA A 81 -31.69 -2.94 20.18
CA ALA A 81 -32.68 -1.87 20.17
C ALA A 81 -32.59 -1.01 18.89
N LYS A 82 -31.38 -0.54 18.54
CA LYS A 82 -31.16 0.26 17.33
C LYS A 82 -31.42 -0.53 16.05
N LEU A 83 -31.04 -1.81 16.01
CA LEU A 83 -31.34 -2.70 14.89
C LEU A 83 -32.86 -2.86 14.70
N LYS A 84 -33.62 -3.04 15.79
CA LYS A 84 -35.09 -3.12 15.76
C LYS A 84 -35.74 -1.80 15.33
N GLU A 85 -35.23 -0.67 15.81
CA GLU A 85 -35.66 0.67 15.37
C GLU A 85 -35.43 0.89 13.87
N SER A 86 -34.28 0.45 13.35
CA SER A 86 -33.92 0.61 11.93
C SER A 86 -34.82 -0.20 10.99
N LYS A 87 -35.36 -1.35 11.44
CA LYS A 87 -36.31 -2.18 10.69
C LYS A 87 -37.77 -1.72 10.79
N GLY A 88 -38.07 -0.71 11.60
CA GLY A 88 -39.43 -0.14 11.71
C GLY A 88 -40.43 -0.99 12.50
N GLU A 89 -39.97 -1.99 13.27
CA GLU A 89 -40.86 -2.89 14.05
C GLU A 89 -41.26 -2.33 15.44
N GLY A 90 -41.19 -1.02 15.64
CA GLY A 90 -41.47 -0.43 16.95
C GLY A 90 -41.81 1.05 16.92
N VAL A 91 -42.94 1.43 16.30
CA VAL A 91 -43.61 2.71 16.61
C VAL A 91 -45.13 2.53 16.67
N SER A 92 -45.63 2.25 17.87
CA SER A 92 -46.95 2.72 18.31
C SER A 92 -46.77 4.14 18.87
N THR A 93 -47.06 5.13 18.02
CA THR A 93 -47.35 6.55 18.28
C THR A 93 -47.09 7.15 19.68
N SER A 94 -46.19 8.14 19.80
CA SER A 94 -46.55 9.56 20.07
C SER A 94 -45.34 10.42 20.49
N SER A 95 -44.77 11.22 19.57
CA SER A 95 -44.24 12.58 19.84
C SER A 95 -43.70 13.21 18.55
N ALA A 96 -43.94 14.52 18.39
CA ALA A 96 -43.84 15.33 17.17
C ALA A 96 -42.50 15.30 16.41
N PRO A 97 -42.49 15.56 15.08
CA PRO A 97 -41.27 15.56 14.29
C PRO A 97 -40.49 16.88 14.44
N GLN A 98 -39.29 16.82 15.01
CA GLN A 98 -38.26 17.83 14.77
C GLN A 98 -37.59 17.53 13.42
N LEU A 99 -37.82 18.42 12.45
CA LEU A 99 -37.16 18.44 11.15
C LEU A 99 -35.66 18.78 11.30
N ASN A 100 -34.80 17.77 11.42
CA ASN A 100 -33.40 17.89 11.02
C ASN A 100 -33.26 17.36 9.59
N LYS A 101 -33.10 18.30 8.63
CA LYS A 101 -32.77 17.99 7.23
C LYS A 101 -31.41 17.27 7.17
N LYS A 102 -31.41 15.94 7.08
CA LYS A 102 -30.25 15.20 6.57
C LYS A 102 -30.09 15.52 5.08
N ALA A 103 -28.86 15.77 4.65
CA ALA A 103 -28.53 15.91 3.23
C ALA A 103 -28.91 14.61 2.52
N ALA A 104 -29.67 14.72 1.42
CA ALA A 104 -30.02 13.56 0.61
C ALA A 104 -28.74 12.96 -0.02
N PRO A 105 -28.62 11.62 -0.13
CA PRO A 105 -27.55 11.01 -0.89
C PRO A 105 -27.57 11.52 -2.34
N PRO A 106 -26.40 11.66 -3.01
CA PRO A 106 -26.33 12.21 -4.36
C PRO A 106 -27.11 11.35 -5.35
N ILE A 107 -27.73 12.03 -6.33
CA ILE A 107 -28.59 11.44 -7.36
C ILE A 107 -27.81 10.32 -8.10
N PRO A 108 -28.35 9.09 -8.20
CA PRO A 108 -27.66 7.96 -8.80
C PRO A 108 -27.42 8.18 -10.30
N SER A 109 -26.15 8.28 -10.71
CA SER A 109 -25.74 8.14 -12.11
C SER A 109 -25.55 6.66 -12.48
N ALA A 110 -25.44 6.31 -13.76
CA ALA A 110 -25.34 4.93 -14.22
C ALA A 110 -24.18 4.10 -13.57
N ASN A 111 -23.17 4.77 -13.01
CA ASN A 111 -22.04 4.16 -12.28
C ASN A 111 -22.27 3.98 -10.75
N SER A 112 -23.47 4.22 -10.24
CA SER A 112 -23.79 4.14 -8.80
C SER A 112 -24.27 2.77 -8.32
N LYS A 113 -24.49 1.81 -9.22
CA LYS A 113 -25.10 0.50 -8.86
C LYS A 113 -24.19 -0.45 -8.08
N ASN A 114 -22.86 -0.30 -8.17
CA ASN A 114 -21.87 -1.19 -7.53
C ASN A 114 -21.09 -0.47 -6.41
N LYS A 115 -21.72 0.53 -5.79
CA LYS A 115 -21.06 1.47 -4.90
C LYS A 115 -21.78 1.54 -3.56
N THR A 116 -21.14 1.03 -2.52
CA THR A 116 -21.62 1.18 -1.13
C THR A 116 -21.12 2.50 -0.54
N TYR A 117 -22.03 3.27 0.04
CA TYR A 117 -21.73 4.55 0.69
C TYR A 117 -21.62 4.36 2.20
N ILE A 118 -20.52 4.82 2.79
CA ILE A 118 -20.28 4.76 4.24
C ILE A 118 -20.26 6.18 4.79
N GLU A 119 -21.05 6.43 5.84
CA GLU A 119 -21.01 7.70 6.59
C GLU A 119 -19.75 7.73 7.49
N GLY A 120 -18.96 8.80 7.39
CA GLY A 120 -17.83 9.02 8.29
C GLY A 120 -18.28 9.45 9.69
N LYS A 121 -17.43 9.20 10.71
CA LYS A 121 -17.65 9.68 12.09
C LYS A 121 -17.79 11.22 12.17
N THR A 122 -17.27 11.96 11.19
CA THR A 122 -17.36 13.42 11.09
C THR A 122 -18.54 13.81 10.21
N SER A 123 -19.44 14.65 10.74
CA SER A 123 -20.66 15.12 10.08
C SER A 123 -20.44 15.56 8.64
N GLY A 124 -20.96 14.81 7.66
CA GLY A 124 -21.06 15.22 6.26
C GLY A 124 -20.00 14.68 5.29
N THR A 125 -19.10 13.78 5.72
CA THR A 125 -18.18 13.09 4.78
C THR A 125 -18.69 11.69 4.47
N THR A 126 -18.95 11.39 3.20
CA THR A 126 -19.37 10.06 2.73
C THR A 126 -18.27 9.46 1.86
N HIS A 127 -17.79 8.27 2.20
CA HIS A 127 -16.82 7.54 1.40
C HIS A 127 -17.53 6.45 0.58
N THR A 128 -16.99 6.09 -0.57
CA THR A 128 -17.60 5.10 -1.46
C THR A 128 -16.66 3.93 -1.69
N ILE A 129 -17.20 2.72 -1.58
CA ILE A 129 -16.50 1.46 -1.86
C ILE A 129 -17.10 0.83 -3.11
N ASN A 130 -16.23 0.29 -3.95
CA ASN A 130 -16.64 -0.53 -5.07
C ASN A 130 -16.74 -1.99 -4.60
N ASP A 131 -17.95 -2.54 -4.62
CA ASP A 131 -18.21 -3.88 -4.08
C ASP A 131 -17.52 -4.97 -4.90
N GLU A 132 -17.41 -4.79 -6.22
CA GLU A 132 -16.68 -5.73 -7.09
C GLU A 132 -15.18 -5.76 -6.74
N GLU A 133 -14.59 -4.60 -6.44
CA GLU A 133 -13.18 -4.52 -6.00
C GLU A 133 -13.00 -5.21 -4.65
N ARG A 134 -13.89 -4.97 -3.68
CA ARG A 134 -13.85 -5.62 -2.36
C ARG A 134 -13.93 -7.14 -2.50
N THR A 135 -14.89 -7.66 -3.25
CA THR A 135 -15.10 -9.11 -3.44
C THR A 135 -13.86 -9.76 -4.05
N GLU A 136 -13.31 -9.19 -5.13
CA GLU A 136 -12.19 -9.80 -5.85
C GLU A 136 -10.85 -9.65 -5.12
N PHE A 137 -10.62 -8.53 -4.41
CA PHE A 137 -9.43 -8.42 -3.54
C PHE A 137 -9.51 -9.36 -2.34
N THR A 138 -10.71 -9.57 -1.77
CA THR A 138 -10.92 -10.56 -0.69
C THR A 138 -10.66 -11.98 -1.20
N ARG A 139 -11.16 -12.31 -2.40
CA ARG A 139 -10.87 -13.60 -3.07
C ARG A 139 -9.36 -13.81 -3.28
N HIS A 140 -8.65 -12.76 -3.70
CA HIS A 140 -7.20 -12.82 -3.85
C HIS A 140 -6.50 -13.09 -2.52
N ILE A 141 -6.84 -12.36 -1.45
CA ILE A 141 -6.29 -12.58 -0.10
C ILE A 141 -6.53 -14.02 0.37
N ASN A 142 -7.76 -14.51 0.24
CA ASN A 142 -8.12 -15.89 0.58
C ASN A 142 -7.27 -16.93 -0.17
N SER A 143 -6.91 -16.65 -1.43
CA SER A 143 -6.11 -17.55 -2.25
C SER A 143 -4.63 -17.51 -1.89
N VAL A 144 -4.04 -16.33 -1.71
CA VAL A 144 -2.57 -16.20 -1.53
C VAL A 144 -2.13 -16.45 -0.10
N LEU A 145 -2.99 -16.17 0.88
CA LEU A 145 -2.70 -16.40 2.30
C LEU A 145 -3.26 -17.73 2.82
N SER A 146 -3.82 -18.57 1.94
CA SER A 146 -4.32 -19.89 2.32
C SER A 146 -3.20 -20.75 2.91
N GLY A 147 -3.39 -21.23 4.15
CA GLY A 147 -2.40 -22.05 4.84
C GLY A 147 -1.22 -21.29 5.45
N ASP A 148 -1.25 -19.95 5.51
CA ASP A 148 -0.24 -19.20 6.27
C ASP A 148 -0.30 -19.57 7.76
N SER A 149 0.85 -19.72 8.41
CA SER A 149 0.97 -20.22 9.78
C SER A 149 0.43 -19.26 10.86
N GLU A 150 0.30 -17.96 10.55
CA GLU A 150 -0.11 -16.93 11.52
C GLU A 150 -1.54 -16.44 11.28
N VAL A 151 -1.97 -16.35 10.01
CA VAL A 151 -3.31 -15.83 9.66
C VAL A 151 -4.22 -16.87 8.98
N GLY A 152 -3.72 -18.06 8.65
CA GLY A 152 -4.46 -19.09 7.92
C GLY A 152 -5.75 -19.54 8.60
N ASP A 153 -5.76 -19.62 9.94
CA ASP A 153 -6.93 -20.00 10.74
C ASP A 153 -8.10 -19.00 10.63
N ARG A 154 -7.86 -17.79 10.11
CA ARG A 154 -8.89 -16.76 9.90
C ARG A 154 -9.57 -16.88 8.52
N LEU A 155 -8.97 -17.64 7.61
CA LEU A 155 -9.38 -17.74 6.22
C LEU A 155 -10.27 -18.98 6.01
N PRO A 156 -11.18 -18.96 5.03
CA PRO A 156 -11.46 -17.84 4.12
C PRO A 156 -12.37 -16.77 4.75
N PHE A 157 -12.12 -15.51 4.40
CA PHE A 157 -13.06 -14.41 4.65
C PHE A 157 -14.26 -14.51 3.71
N ASP A 158 -15.44 -14.12 4.19
CA ASP A 158 -16.62 -13.99 3.34
C ASP A 158 -16.43 -12.84 2.34
N THR A 159 -16.62 -13.12 1.05
CA THR A 159 -16.39 -12.16 -0.04
C THR A 159 -17.53 -11.15 -0.21
N GLU A 160 -18.69 -11.42 0.39
CA GLU A 160 -19.89 -10.58 0.25
C GLU A 160 -20.08 -9.61 1.42
N THR A 161 -19.29 -9.75 2.49
CA THR A 161 -19.38 -8.92 3.70
C THR A 161 -18.18 -7.99 3.86
N PHE A 162 -18.25 -7.13 4.88
CA PHE A 162 -17.16 -6.25 5.28
C PHE A 162 -16.13 -6.92 6.21
N GLN A 163 -16.19 -8.24 6.40
CA GLN A 163 -15.29 -8.99 7.29
C GLN A 163 -13.81 -8.71 7.01
N VAL A 164 -13.41 -8.59 5.74
CA VAL A 164 -12.01 -8.32 5.36
C VAL A 164 -11.42 -7.09 6.08
N PHE A 165 -12.23 -6.05 6.32
CA PHE A 165 -11.77 -4.83 7.00
C PHE A 165 -11.54 -5.05 8.48
N ASP A 166 -12.35 -5.90 9.11
CA ASP A 166 -12.22 -6.22 10.53
C ASP A 166 -11.02 -7.13 10.79
N GLU A 167 -10.74 -8.07 9.88
CA GLU A 167 -9.59 -8.98 9.97
C GLU A 167 -8.25 -8.29 9.68
N CYS A 168 -8.27 -7.12 9.03
CA CYS A 168 -7.08 -6.31 8.76
C CYS A 168 -6.68 -5.37 9.92
N ARG A 169 -7.52 -5.20 10.94
CA ARG A 169 -7.35 -4.16 11.98
C ARG A 169 -6.07 -4.32 12.81
N ASP A 170 -5.60 -5.56 12.98
CA ASP A 170 -4.40 -5.86 13.74
C ASP A 170 -3.09 -5.81 12.91
N GLY A 171 -3.22 -5.47 11.62
CA GLY A 171 -2.12 -5.32 10.67
C GLY A 171 -1.53 -6.63 10.13
N LEU A 172 -1.87 -7.81 10.69
CA LEU A 172 -1.19 -9.06 10.33
C LEU A 172 -1.49 -9.50 8.90
N VAL A 173 -2.77 -9.46 8.50
CA VAL A 173 -3.18 -9.79 7.12
C VAL A 173 -2.47 -8.90 6.11
N LEU A 174 -2.37 -7.60 6.39
CA LEU A 174 -1.71 -6.64 5.51
C LEU A 174 -0.19 -6.86 5.45
N CYS A 175 0.46 -7.16 6.58
CA CYS A 175 1.88 -7.53 6.61
C CYS A 175 2.17 -8.77 5.75
N LYS A 176 1.32 -9.80 5.85
CA LYS A 176 1.46 -11.03 5.04
C LYS A 176 1.21 -10.77 3.57
N LEU A 177 0.20 -9.97 3.23
CA LEU A 177 -0.07 -9.57 1.84
C LEU A 177 1.09 -8.76 1.23
N ILE A 178 1.76 -7.90 2.02
CA ILE A 178 2.97 -7.20 1.58
C ILE A 178 4.08 -8.19 1.23
N ASN A 179 4.33 -9.19 2.08
CA ASN A 179 5.36 -10.20 1.82
C ASN A 179 5.01 -11.14 0.67
N ASP A 180 3.74 -11.42 0.42
CA ASP A 180 3.31 -12.14 -0.79
C ASP A 180 3.60 -11.32 -2.05
N SER A 181 3.26 -10.03 -2.03
CA SER A 181 3.45 -9.14 -3.18
C SER A 181 4.93 -8.81 -3.45
N VAL A 182 5.70 -8.57 -2.40
CA VAL A 182 7.15 -8.32 -2.48
C VAL A 182 7.81 -9.14 -1.36
N PRO A 183 8.35 -10.33 -1.69
CA PRO A 183 9.03 -11.19 -0.73
C PRO A 183 10.11 -10.47 0.06
N ASP A 184 10.33 -10.91 1.29
CA ASP A 184 11.36 -10.40 2.20
C ASP A 184 11.26 -8.93 2.61
N THR A 185 10.15 -8.25 2.33
CA THR A 185 9.93 -6.85 2.75
C THR A 185 9.84 -6.70 4.27
N ILE A 186 9.18 -7.63 4.96
CA ILE A 186 8.93 -7.61 6.41
C ILE A 186 9.49 -8.89 7.03
N ASP A 187 10.28 -8.74 8.09
CA ASP A 187 10.62 -9.84 8.98
C ASP A 187 9.42 -10.17 9.89
N THR A 188 8.76 -11.29 9.68
CA THR A 188 7.54 -11.62 10.44
C THR A 188 7.81 -11.84 11.93
N ARG A 189 9.07 -12.07 12.34
CA ARG A 189 9.46 -12.24 13.74
C ARG A 189 9.27 -10.97 14.57
N VAL A 190 9.21 -9.79 13.94
CA VAL A 190 8.98 -8.52 14.66
C VAL A 190 7.50 -8.26 14.93
N LEU A 191 6.60 -9.01 14.27
CA LEU A 191 5.16 -8.81 14.38
C LEU A 191 4.67 -9.19 15.76
N ASN A 192 3.76 -8.38 16.31
CA ASN A 192 3.03 -8.77 17.50
C ASN A 192 1.97 -9.80 17.10
N LEU A 193 2.06 -11.00 17.68
CA LEU A 193 1.11 -12.09 17.46
C LEU A 193 0.20 -12.28 18.69
N PRO A 194 -1.10 -12.60 18.50
CA PRO A 194 -1.99 -13.00 19.59
C PRO A 194 -1.41 -14.21 20.34
N LYS A 195 -1.51 -14.23 21.67
CA LYS A 195 -1.04 -15.34 22.51
C LYS A 195 -2.22 -16.08 23.12
N GLY A 196 -2.49 -17.29 22.62
CA GLY A 196 -3.66 -18.08 23.03
C GLY A 196 -4.96 -17.38 22.61
N LYS A 197 -5.92 -17.23 23.54
CA LYS A 197 -7.18 -16.51 23.29
C LYS A 197 -7.07 -14.97 23.44
N LYS A 198 -5.90 -14.43 23.80
CA LYS A 198 -5.75 -12.99 24.05
C LYS A 198 -5.45 -12.24 22.75
N GLN A 199 -6.35 -11.33 22.39
CA GLN A 199 -6.17 -10.39 21.29
C GLN A 199 -5.03 -9.40 21.58
N LEU A 200 -4.55 -8.76 20.52
CA LEU A 200 -3.57 -7.69 20.62
C LEU A 200 -4.21 -6.45 21.23
N ASN A 201 -3.46 -5.74 22.08
CA ASN A 201 -3.91 -4.43 22.56
C ASN A 201 -3.66 -3.35 21.50
N ASN A 202 -4.30 -2.18 21.65
CA ASN A 202 -4.18 -1.07 20.68
C ASN A 202 -2.74 -0.63 20.44
N PHE A 203 -1.87 -0.70 21.45
CA PHE A 203 -0.46 -0.36 21.28
C PHE A 203 0.24 -1.35 20.34
N GLN A 204 0.08 -2.66 20.57
CA GLN A 204 0.63 -3.71 19.72
C GLN A 204 0.06 -3.67 18.29
N MET A 205 -1.22 -3.33 18.15
CA MET A 205 -1.85 -3.15 16.83
C MET A 205 -1.28 -1.90 16.12
N SER A 206 -1.04 -0.80 16.84
CA SER A 206 -0.39 0.40 16.29
C SER A 206 1.02 0.11 15.79
N GLU A 207 1.79 -0.68 16.52
CA GLU A 207 3.10 -1.13 16.07
C GLU A 207 3.04 -1.98 14.79
N ASN A 208 2.12 -2.94 14.71
CA ASN A 208 1.92 -3.72 13.48
C ASN A 208 1.46 -2.81 12.32
N ALA A 209 0.55 -1.87 12.56
CA ALA A 209 0.08 -0.91 11.57
C ALA A 209 1.21 0.02 11.09
N ASN A 210 2.15 0.42 11.95
CA ASN A 210 3.34 1.16 11.57
C ASN A 210 4.23 0.35 10.61
N ILE A 211 4.41 -0.96 10.87
CA ILE A 211 5.12 -1.86 9.94
C ILE A 211 4.41 -1.87 8.59
N VAL A 212 3.08 -2.04 8.56
CA VAL A 212 2.29 -2.03 7.32
C VAL A 212 2.51 -0.75 6.53
N ILE A 213 2.32 0.42 7.15
CA ILE A 213 2.38 1.72 6.47
C ILE A 213 3.79 1.98 5.94
N ASN A 214 4.81 1.78 6.77
CA ASN A 214 6.20 2.07 6.38
C ASN A 214 6.73 1.07 5.35
N SER A 215 6.30 -0.20 5.42
CA SER A 215 6.68 -1.22 4.44
C SER A 215 5.97 -1.02 3.11
N ALA A 216 4.68 -0.66 3.13
CA ALA A 216 3.93 -0.31 1.93
C ALA A 216 4.56 0.89 1.20
N LYS A 217 4.94 1.95 1.95
CA LYS A 217 5.70 3.07 1.38
C LYS A 217 6.99 2.57 0.74
N ALA A 218 7.79 1.79 1.47
CA ALA A 218 9.08 1.29 1.00
C ALA A 218 9.03 0.43 -0.28
N ILE A 219 7.91 -0.24 -0.56
CA ILE A 219 7.72 -0.98 -1.82
C ILE A 219 7.12 -0.12 -2.95
N GLY A 220 6.90 1.18 -2.71
CA GLY A 220 6.40 2.12 -3.71
C GLY A 220 4.88 2.36 -3.69
N CYS A 221 4.18 1.94 -2.64
CA CYS A 221 2.78 2.34 -2.47
C CYS A 221 2.70 3.82 -2.05
N VAL A 222 1.77 4.55 -2.66
CA VAL A 222 1.46 5.94 -2.34
C VAL A 222 0.49 5.95 -1.16
N VAL A 223 1.06 5.99 0.05
CA VAL A 223 0.32 5.96 1.32
C VAL A 223 0.35 7.36 1.93
N VAL A 224 -0.46 8.26 1.38
CA VAL A 224 -0.61 9.65 1.85
C VAL A 224 -1.81 9.73 2.80
N ASN A 225 -1.62 10.39 3.95
CA ASN A 225 -2.66 10.60 4.98
C ASN A 225 -3.28 9.32 5.58
N VAL A 226 -2.58 8.18 5.54
CA VAL A 226 -2.97 6.96 6.27
C VAL A 226 -2.10 6.84 7.52
N HIS A 227 -2.75 6.74 8.67
CA HIS A 227 -2.15 6.62 9.99
C HIS A 227 -2.48 5.26 10.62
N SER A 228 -1.80 4.91 11.70
CA SER A 228 -1.97 3.61 12.37
C SER A 228 -3.41 3.41 12.85
N GLU A 229 -4.03 4.49 13.33
CA GLU A 229 -5.40 4.56 13.81
C GLU A 229 -6.41 4.27 12.69
N ASP A 230 -6.10 4.62 11.45
CA ASP A 230 -7.00 4.38 10.32
C ASP A 230 -7.15 2.88 10.03
N ILE A 231 -6.07 2.11 10.21
CA ILE A 231 -6.06 0.66 10.09
C ILE A 231 -6.75 0.03 11.30
N ILE A 232 -6.41 0.48 12.51
CA ILE A 232 -7.00 -0.03 13.77
C ILE A 232 -8.50 0.24 13.83
N ASP A 233 -8.97 1.39 13.34
CA ASP A 233 -10.40 1.72 13.26
C ASP A 233 -11.14 0.97 12.15
N GLY A 234 -10.42 0.29 11.25
CA GLY A 234 -11.02 -0.45 10.13
C GLY A 234 -11.60 0.47 9.05
N LYS A 235 -10.97 1.63 8.77
CA LYS A 235 -11.46 2.59 7.76
C LYS A 235 -11.41 1.96 6.38
N GLU A 236 -12.59 1.61 5.88
CA GLU A 236 -12.74 0.64 4.81
C GLU A 236 -12.14 1.13 3.48
N HIS A 237 -12.37 2.39 3.12
CA HIS A 237 -11.84 2.97 1.88
C HIS A 237 -10.31 3.09 1.87
N LEU A 238 -9.69 3.32 3.03
CA LEU A 238 -8.23 3.41 3.15
C LEU A 238 -7.61 2.01 3.09
N ILE A 239 -8.18 1.04 3.81
CA ILE A 239 -7.72 -0.35 3.79
C ILE A 239 -7.90 -0.95 2.39
N LEU A 240 -9.04 -0.75 1.73
CA LEU A 240 -9.27 -1.25 0.36
C LEU A 240 -8.29 -0.62 -0.64
N GLY A 241 -8.07 0.70 -0.52
CA GLY A 241 -7.09 1.41 -1.34
C GLY A 241 -5.67 0.89 -1.13
N LEU A 242 -5.28 0.59 0.11
CA LEU A 242 -3.98 0.03 0.46
C LEU A 242 -3.81 -1.40 -0.08
N ILE A 243 -4.82 -2.26 0.11
CA ILE A 243 -4.84 -3.64 -0.44
C ILE A 243 -4.63 -3.60 -1.96
N TRP A 244 -5.35 -2.74 -2.68
CA TRP A 244 -5.17 -2.57 -4.12
C TRP A 244 -3.73 -2.21 -4.48
N GLN A 245 -3.13 -1.24 -3.78
CA GLN A 245 -1.77 -0.80 -4.09
C GLN A 245 -0.74 -1.90 -3.85
N ILE A 246 -0.92 -2.72 -2.81
CA ILE A 246 -0.06 -3.87 -2.52
C ILE A 246 -0.19 -4.92 -3.63
N ILE A 247 -1.43 -5.33 -3.97
CA ILE A 247 -1.70 -6.31 -5.05
C ILE A 247 -1.15 -5.81 -6.39
N ARG A 248 -1.41 -4.54 -6.74
CA ARG A 248 -0.90 -3.91 -7.96
C ARG A 248 0.62 -3.98 -8.01
N ARG A 249 1.31 -3.73 -6.89
CA ARG A 249 2.77 -3.81 -6.83
C ARG A 249 3.25 -5.23 -7.11
N GLY A 250 2.66 -6.24 -6.48
CA GLY A 250 3.04 -7.64 -6.71
C GLY A 250 2.83 -8.08 -8.15
N LEU A 251 1.65 -7.77 -8.72
CA LEU A 251 1.31 -8.14 -10.10
C LEU A 251 2.23 -7.50 -11.14
N LEU A 252 2.58 -6.23 -10.96
CA LEU A 252 3.35 -5.46 -11.94
C LEU A 252 4.86 -5.58 -11.77
N SER A 253 5.35 -5.97 -10.58
CA SER A 253 6.79 -6.14 -10.33
C SER A 253 7.47 -7.17 -11.23
N LYS A 254 6.68 -8.14 -11.73
CA LYS A 254 7.14 -9.19 -12.63
C LYS A 254 7.18 -8.75 -14.09
N VAL A 255 6.51 -7.65 -14.46
CA VAL A 255 6.50 -7.11 -15.82
C VAL A 255 7.76 -6.27 -16.04
N ASP A 256 8.91 -6.95 -16.07
CA ASP A 256 10.23 -6.35 -16.20
C ASP A 256 11.12 -7.23 -17.10
N ILE A 257 12.00 -6.61 -17.88
CA ILE A 257 12.87 -7.30 -18.83
C ILE A 257 13.85 -8.27 -18.14
N LYS A 258 14.17 -8.04 -16.86
CA LYS A 258 15.00 -8.94 -16.05
C LYS A 258 14.34 -10.31 -15.89
N TYR A 259 13.00 -10.35 -15.78
CA TYR A 259 12.23 -11.59 -15.66
C TYR A 259 11.74 -12.09 -17.03
N HIS A 260 11.41 -11.17 -17.94
CA HIS A 260 10.91 -11.45 -19.28
C HIS A 260 11.77 -10.75 -20.34
N PRO A 261 12.96 -11.27 -20.66
CA PRO A 261 13.81 -10.70 -21.71
C PRO A 261 13.04 -10.49 -23.01
N GLU A 262 12.12 -11.41 -23.35
CA GLU A 262 11.24 -11.39 -24.50
C GLU A 262 10.40 -10.11 -24.68
N LEU A 263 10.25 -9.28 -23.64
CA LEU A 263 9.67 -7.95 -23.74
C LEU A 263 10.35 -7.06 -24.79
N TYR A 264 11.60 -7.37 -25.16
CA TYR A 264 12.28 -6.73 -26.29
C TYR A 264 11.46 -6.76 -27.60
N ARG A 265 10.61 -7.78 -27.80
CA ARG A 265 9.75 -7.89 -28.99
C ARG A 265 8.63 -6.84 -29.05
N LEU A 266 8.45 -6.06 -27.98
CA LEU A 266 7.46 -4.99 -27.88
C LEU A 266 8.02 -3.60 -28.20
N LEU A 267 9.31 -3.50 -28.54
CA LEU A 267 9.91 -2.25 -29.01
C LEU A 267 9.25 -1.80 -30.31
N GLU A 268 9.01 -0.50 -30.42
CA GLU A 268 8.56 0.14 -31.66
C GLU A 268 9.76 0.51 -32.53
N ASP A 269 9.57 0.64 -33.84
CA ASP A 269 10.67 0.77 -34.83
C ASP A 269 11.56 2.02 -34.60
N ASP A 270 11.05 3.04 -33.92
CA ASP A 270 11.71 4.32 -33.63
C ASP A 270 12.07 4.50 -32.14
N GLU A 271 12.02 3.43 -31.35
CA GLU A 271 12.25 3.48 -29.90
C GLU A 271 13.51 2.69 -29.50
N THR A 272 14.29 3.26 -28.59
CA THR A 272 15.43 2.60 -27.95
C THR A 272 14.98 1.69 -26.80
N LEU A 273 15.77 0.68 -26.47
CA LEU A 273 15.49 -0.16 -25.30
C LEU A 273 15.41 0.67 -24.01
N GLU A 274 16.26 1.68 -23.87
CA GLU A 274 16.23 2.56 -22.69
C GLU A 274 14.90 3.33 -22.59
N GLN A 275 14.34 3.78 -23.72
CA GLN A 275 13.02 4.42 -23.75
C GLN A 275 11.91 3.43 -23.38
N PHE A 276 11.97 2.21 -23.88
CA PHE A 276 11.03 1.14 -23.53
C PHE A 276 11.05 0.83 -22.02
N LEU A 277 12.24 0.70 -21.42
CA LEU A 277 12.41 0.39 -20.00
C LEU A 277 11.92 1.50 -19.05
N ARG A 278 11.64 2.70 -19.57
CA ARG A 278 11.03 3.80 -18.79
C ARG A 278 9.52 3.69 -18.70
N LEU A 279 8.90 2.88 -19.54
CA LEU A 279 7.46 2.76 -19.56
C LEU A 279 6.96 2.18 -18.23
N PRO A 280 5.92 2.78 -17.63
CA PRO A 280 5.23 2.14 -16.52
C PRO A 280 4.77 0.74 -16.94
N PRO A 281 4.76 -0.25 -16.02
CA PRO A 281 4.33 -1.61 -16.32
C PRO A 281 2.97 -1.69 -17.01
N GLU A 282 2.03 -0.78 -16.70
CA GLU A 282 0.73 -0.71 -17.36
C GLU A 282 0.83 -0.41 -18.85
N GLN A 283 1.76 0.46 -19.26
CA GLN A 283 2.00 0.77 -20.66
C GLN A 283 2.67 -0.39 -21.39
N ILE A 284 3.59 -1.09 -20.71
CA ILE A 284 4.18 -2.34 -21.24
C ILE A 284 3.08 -3.38 -21.48
N LEU A 285 2.15 -3.55 -20.53
CA LEU A 285 1.01 -4.45 -20.69
C LEU A 285 0.07 -4.02 -21.83
N LEU A 286 -0.17 -2.72 -22.04
CA LEU A 286 -0.94 -2.23 -23.19
C LEU A 286 -0.25 -2.56 -24.52
N ARG A 287 1.07 -2.39 -24.61
CA ARG A 287 1.84 -2.76 -25.80
C ARG A 287 1.82 -4.27 -26.03
N TRP A 288 2.02 -5.06 -24.98
CA TRP A 288 1.89 -6.51 -25.02
C TRP A 288 0.52 -6.97 -25.53
N PHE A 289 -0.55 -6.38 -25.00
CA PHE A 289 -1.91 -6.70 -25.44
C PHE A 289 -2.08 -6.39 -26.93
N ASN A 290 -1.65 -5.20 -27.36
CA ASN A 290 -1.77 -4.77 -28.76
C ASN A 290 -0.86 -5.55 -29.72
N TYR A 291 0.29 -6.03 -29.26
CA TYR A 291 1.16 -6.93 -30.02
C TYR A 291 0.38 -8.19 -30.44
N HIS A 292 -0.30 -8.82 -29.48
CA HIS A 292 -1.13 -10.00 -29.77
C HIS A 292 -2.34 -9.66 -30.64
N LEU A 293 -3.01 -8.53 -30.42
CA LEU A 293 -4.11 -8.11 -31.31
C LEU A 293 -3.64 -7.86 -32.75
N LYS A 294 -2.44 -7.28 -32.93
CA LYS A 294 -1.84 -7.08 -34.25
C LYS A 294 -1.58 -8.44 -34.93
N ASN A 295 -1.03 -9.40 -34.19
CA ASN A 295 -0.75 -10.75 -34.70
C ASN A 295 -2.04 -11.55 -35.00
N ALA A 296 -3.14 -11.29 -34.30
CA ALA A 296 -4.45 -11.84 -34.62
C ALA A 296 -5.07 -11.26 -35.91
N GLY A 297 -4.47 -10.23 -36.50
CA GLY A 297 -4.98 -9.57 -37.71
C GLY A 297 -6.21 -8.69 -37.49
N THR A 298 -6.53 -8.34 -36.24
CA THR A 298 -7.65 -7.43 -35.93
C THR A 298 -7.22 -5.96 -36.00
N ASN A 299 -8.15 -5.10 -36.39
CA ASN A 299 -7.96 -3.63 -36.37
C ASN A 299 -8.20 -3.02 -34.98
N LYS A 300 -8.72 -3.79 -34.02
CA LYS A 300 -8.97 -3.31 -32.65
C LYS A 300 -7.65 -3.03 -31.94
N ARG A 301 -7.57 -1.89 -31.24
CA ARG A 301 -6.44 -1.51 -30.39
C ARG A 301 -6.96 -1.04 -29.04
N VAL A 302 -6.22 -1.39 -27.99
CA VAL A 302 -6.56 -1.10 -26.60
C VAL A 302 -5.63 0.00 -26.11
N SER A 303 -6.21 1.11 -25.65
CA SER A 303 -5.50 2.25 -25.06
C SER A 303 -5.72 2.37 -23.55
N ASN A 304 -6.70 1.63 -23.02
CA ASN A 304 -7.04 1.60 -21.60
C ASN A 304 -7.67 0.25 -21.22
N PHE A 305 -7.48 -0.19 -19.98
CA PHE A 305 -8.12 -1.39 -19.43
C PHE A 305 -9.54 -1.11 -18.90
N GLY A 306 -10.27 -0.19 -19.51
CA GLY A 306 -11.65 0.17 -19.15
C GLY A 306 -12.61 -0.13 -20.29
N LYS A 307 -12.99 0.92 -21.03
CA LYS A 307 -13.99 0.84 -22.11
C LYS A 307 -13.52 0.00 -23.30
N ASP A 308 -12.22 0.00 -23.60
CA ASP A 308 -11.69 -0.66 -24.80
C ASP A 308 -11.76 -2.20 -24.71
N VAL A 309 -11.89 -2.72 -23.48
CA VAL A 309 -11.95 -4.16 -23.19
C VAL A 309 -13.33 -4.61 -22.69
N SER A 310 -14.26 -3.68 -22.41
CA SER A 310 -15.52 -3.97 -21.71
C SER A 310 -16.52 -4.78 -22.53
N ASP A 311 -16.33 -4.90 -23.84
CA ASP A 311 -17.17 -5.72 -24.72
C ASP A 311 -16.65 -7.15 -24.92
N GLY A 312 -15.55 -7.54 -24.27
CA GLY A 312 -14.98 -8.88 -24.30
C GLY A 312 -14.30 -9.29 -25.62
N GLU A 313 -14.38 -8.50 -26.70
CA GLU A 313 -13.81 -8.90 -27.99
C GLU A 313 -12.29 -8.91 -27.97
N ALA A 314 -11.69 -7.87 -27.38
CA ALA A 314 -10.24 -7.74 -27.25
C ALA A 314 -9.66 -8.93 -26.47
N TYR A 315 -10.32 -9.33 -25.37
CA TYR A 315 -9.93 -10.51 -24.60
C TYR A 315 -10.11 -11.81 -25.37
N THR A 316 -11.17 -11.94 -26.17
CA THR A 316 -11.40 -13.15 -26.98
C THR A 316 -10.24 -13.37 -27.96
N TYR A 317 -9.81 -12.31 -28.67
CA TYR A 317 -8.66 -12.39 -29.56
C TYR A 317 -7.36 -12.65 -28.81
N LEU A 318 -7.14 -11.97 -27.68
CA LEU A 318 -5.93 -12.16 -26.87
C LEU A 318 -5.81 -13.62 -26.39
N LEU A 319 -6.84 -14.16 -25.75
CA LEU A 319 -6.83 -15.54 -25.22
C LEU A 319 -6.59 -16.56 -26.34
N ASN A 320 -7.20 -16.36 -27.51
CA ASN A 320 -6.96 -17.21 -28.67
C ASN A 320 -5.52 -17.10 -29.20
N GLN A 321 -4.91 -15.92 -29.19
CA GLN A 321 -3.48 -15.78 -29.56
C GLN A 321 -2.56 -16.47 -28.56
N LEU A 322 -2.84 -16.36 -27.27
CA LEU A 322 -2.02 -16.96 -26.22
C LEU A 322 -2.11 -18.49 -26.23
N LYS A 323 -3.31 -19.04 -26.41
CA LYS A 323 -3.59 -20.49 -26.39
C LYS A 323 -4.67 -20.88 -27.41
N PRO A 324 -4.34 -20.91 -28.73
CA PRO A 324 -5.31 -21.15 -29.79
C PRO A 324 -5.96 -22.53 -29.74
N ASP A 325 -5.25 -23.52 -29.18
CA ASP A 325 -5.73 -24.90 -29.08
C ASP A 325 -6.89 -25.06 -28.06
N VAL A 326 -7.04 -24.12 -27.13
CA VAL A 326 -7.93 -24.23 -25.97
C VAL A 326 -8.95 -23.09 -25.91
N CYS A 327 -8.52 -21.88 -26.28
CA CYS A 327 -9.35 -20.68 -26.27
C CYS A 327 -9.83 -20.38 -27.69
N ASP A 328 -11.08 -20.72 -28.01
CA ASP A 328 -11.65 -20.47 -29.34
C ASP A 328 -12.26 -19.05 -29.48
N LEU A 329 -12.55 -18.68 -30.73
CA LEU A 329 -13.16 -17.38 -31.09
C LEU A 329 -14.69 -17.40 -31.09
N SER A 330 -15.34 -18.45 -30.55
CA SER A 330 -16.81 -18.52 -30.48
C SER A 330 -17.48 -17.36 -29.73
N PRO A 331 -16.88 -16.75 -28.68
CA PRO A 331 -17.51 -15.64 -27.97
C PRO A 331 -17.82 -14.41 -28.87
N LEU A 332 -17.07 -14.23 -29.96
CA LEU A 332 -17.31 -13.12 -30.91
C LEU A 332 -18.68 -13.20 -31.60
N LYS A 333 -19.31 -14.38 -31.63
CA LYS A 333 -20.64 -14.59 -32.22
C LYS A 333 -21.77 -14.27 -31.25
N THR A 334 -21.47 -14.12 -29.96
CA THR A 334 -22.45 -13.87 -28.91
C THR A 334 -22.76 -12.38 -28.84
N ASN A 335 -24.04 -12.00 -29.02
CA ASN A 335 -24.47 -10.60 -29.00
C ASN A 335 -24.65 -10.04 -27.57
N ASP A 336 -25.10 -10.87 -26.63
CA ASP A 336 -25.27 -10.46 -25.25
C ASP A 336 -23.90 -10.33 -24.56
N LEU A 337 -23.58 -9.12 -24.11
CA LEU A 337 -22.26 -8.79 -23.57
C LEU A 337 -21.95 -9.57 -22.28
N LEU A 338 -22.94 -9.80 -21.43
CA LEU A 338 -22.72 -10.51 -20.17
C LEU A 338 -22.43 -11.99 -20.43
N THR A 339 -23.20 -12.61 -21.33
CA THR A 339 -22.96 -13.99 -21.77
C THR A 339 -21.60 -14.12 -22.47
N ARG A 340 -21.23 -13.15 -23.33
CA ARG A 340 -19.90 -13.13 -23.96
C ARG A 340 -18.79 -13.00 -22.92
N ALA A 341 -18.95 -12.13 -21.93
CA ALA A 341 -17.98 -11.94 -20.87
C ALA A 341 -17.80 -13.23 -20.05
N GLU A 342 -18.87 -13.97 -19.75
CA GLU A 342 -18.77 -15.29 -19.12
C GLU A 342 -17.98 -16.27 -20.00
N GLN A 343 -18.27 -16.35 -21.30
CA GLN A 343 -17.54 -17.22 -22.23
C GLN A 343 -16.04 -16.85 -22.34
N VAL A 344 -15.72 -15.55 -22.27
CA VAL A 344 -14.32 -15.08 -22.20
C VAL A 344 -13.64 -15.58 -20.93
N LEU A 345 -14.32 -15.49 -19.78
CA LEU A 345 -13.78 -15.95 -18.51
C LEU A 345 -13.70 -17.48 -18.43
N ASP A 346 -14.62 -18.21 -19.06
CA ASP A 346 -14.52 -19.66 -19.23
C ASP A 346 -13.29 -20.04 -20.08
N ASN A 347 -12.99 -19.28 -21.14
CA ASN A 347 -11.77 -19.48 -21.91
C ASN A 347 -10.51 -19.20 -21.07
N ALA A 348 -10.54 -18.20 -20.19
CA ALA A 348 -9.44 -17.92 -19.27
C ALA A 348 -9.29 -18.99 -18.19
N ASP A 349 -10.39 -19.60 -17.75
CA ASP A 349 -10.40 -20.69 -16.76
C ASP A 349 -9.69 -21.93 -17.29
N LYS A 350 -9.88 -22.27 -18.57
CA LYS A 350 -9.19 -23.39 -19.23
C LYS A 350 -7.66 -23.28 -19.20
N ILE A 351 -7.12 -22.08 -19.00
CA ILE A 351 -5.68 -21.80 -18.91
C ILE A 351 -5.28 -21.34 -17.50
N ASP A 352 -6.14 -21.60 -16.50
CA ASP A 352 -5.92 -21.30 -15.07
C ASP A 352 -5.71 -19.80 -14.76
N CYS A 353 -6.33 -18.94 -15.57
CA CYS A 353 -6.20 -17.48 -15.48
C CYS A 353 -7.49 -16.74 -15.08
N ARG A 354 -8.57 -17.43 -14.69
CA ARG A 354 -9.83 -16.80 -14.24
C ARG A 354 -9.70 -16.20 -12.84
N LYS A 355 -9.01 -15.06 -12.74
CA LYS A 355 -8.79 -14.31 -11.50
C LYS A 355 -9.18 -12.84 -11.68
N TYR A 356 -9.62 -12.18 -10.62
CA TYR A 356 -9.94 -10.74 -10.53
C TYR A 356 -11.14 -10.24 -11.34
N LEU A 357 -11.58 -10.93 -12.39
CA LEU A 357 -12.71 -10.52 -13.21
C LEU A 357 -13.91 -11.44 -13.06
N THR A 358 -15.06 -10.80 -12.87
CA THR A 358 -16.40 -11.35 -13.09
C THR A 358 -17.00 -10.77 -14.40
N PRO A 359 -18.03 -11.42 -15.00
CA PRO A 359 -18.68 -10.88 -16.20
C PRO A 359 -19.18 -9.45 -16.01
N LYS A 360 -19.73 -9.15 -14.82
CA LYS A 360 -20.23 -7.82 -14.47
C LYS A 360 -19.09 -6.80 -14.45
N SER A 361 -17.96 -7.12 -13.81
CA SER A 361 -16.81 -6.22 -13.73
C SER A 361 -16.09 -6.00 -15.06
N LEU A 362 -16.11 -7.00 -15.94
CA LEU A 362 -15.61 -6.88 -17.31
C LEU A 362 -16.51 -5.91 -18.08
N CYS A 363 -17.82 -6.15 -18.11
CA CYS A 363 -18.77 -5.29 -18.80
C CYS A 363 -18.87 -3.87 -18.21
N SER A 364 -18.64 -3.70 -16.92
CA SER A 364 -18.58 -2.38 -16.26
C SER A 364 -17.30 -1.61 -16.63
N GLY A 365 -16.30 -2.29 -17.21
CA GLY A 365 -15.01 -1.69 -17.58
C GLY A 365 -14.20 -1.26 -16.37
N ASN A 366 -14.22 -2.03 -15.27
CA ASN A 366 -13.49 -1.69 -14.06
C ASN A 366 -11.97 -1.70 -14.33
N PRO A 367 -11.27 -0.54 -14.28
CA PRO A 367 -9.88 -0.46 -14.73
C PRO A 367 -8.91 -1.25 -13.85
N LYS A 368 -9.16 -1.33 -12.53
CA LYS A 368 -8.28 -2.04 -11.60
C LYS A 368 -8.37 -3.55 -11.80
N LEU A 369 -9.59 -4.08 -11.88
CA LEU A 369 -9.81 -5.51 -12.05
C LEU A 369 -9.37 -6.01 -13.42
N ASN A 370 -9.61 -5.22 -14.48
CA ASN A 370 -9.10 -5.54 -15.81
C ASN A 370 -7.56 -5.49 -15.87
N LEU A 371 -6.92 -4.47 -15.27
CA LEU A 371 -5.46 -4.44 -15.16
C LEU A 371 -4.92 -5.66 -14.42
N ALA A 372 -5.55 -6.05 -13.31
CA ALA A 372 -5.13 -7.20 -12.54
C ALA A 372 -5.25 -8.52 -13.34
N PHE A 373 -6.35 -8.69 -14.07
CA PHE A 373 -6.54 -9.84 -14.96
C PHE A 373 -5.52 -9.89 -16.10
N VAL A 374 -5.25 -8.74 -16.74
CA VAL A 374 -4.23 -8.63 -17.80
C VAL A 374 -2.83 -8.94 -17.27
N ALA A 375 -2.46 -8.40 -16.10
CA ALA A 375 -1.19 -8.71 -15.47
C ALA A 375 -1.07 -10.20 -15.10
N ASN A 376 -2.15 -10.82 -14.59
CA ASN A 376 -2.18 -12.26 -14.33
C ASN A 376 -2.01 -13.10 -15.60
N LEU A 377 -2.66 -12.70 -16.70
CA LEU A 377 -2.49 -13.34 -18.01
C LEU A 377 -1.04 -13.24 -18.49
N PHE A 378 -0.44 -12.06 -18.43
CA PHE A 378 0.95 -11.84 -18.83
C PHE A 378 1.91 -12.70 -17.99
N ASN A 379 1.79 -12.65 -16.66
CA ASN A 379 2.68 -13.37 -15.74
C ASN A 379 2.60 -14.90 -15.90
N THR A 380 1.48 -15.43 -16.41
CA THR A 380 1.29 -16.87 -16.63
C THR A 380 1.60 -17.27 -18.07
N HIS A 381 1.27 -16.40 -19.03
CA HIS A 381 1.35 -16.65 -20.46
C HIS A 381 1.82 -15.39 -21.20
N PRO A 382 3.12 -15.03 -21.14
CA PRO A 382 3.64 -13.89 -21.89
C PRO A 382 3.41 -14.05 -23.40
N GLY A 383 3.55 -15.27 -23.93
CA GLY A 383 3.24 -15.58 -25.33
C GLY A 383 4.14 -14.86 -26.34
N LEU A 384 5.24 -14.25 -25.90
CA LEU A 384 6.23 -13.64 -26.79
C LEU A 384 7.27 -14.69 -27.21
N GLN A 385 7.79 -14.53 -28.42
CA GLN A 385 8.85 -15.41 -28.91
C GLN A 385 10.13 -15.19 -28.10
N PRO A 386 10.83 -16.26 -27.68
CA PRO A 386 12.14 -16.15 -27.05
C PRO A 386 13.12 -15.39 -27.93
N ILE A 387 14.02 -14.65 -27.28
CA ILE A 387 15.11 -13.94 -27.95
C ILE A 387 16.20 -14.95 -28.34
N GLU A 388 16.68 -14.88 -29.58
CA GLU A 388 17.81 -15.71 -30.02
C GLU A 388 19.13 -15.23 -29.40
N GLU A 389 20.13 -16.10 -29.21
CA GLU A 389 21.37 -15.73 -28.50
C GLU A 389 22.11 -14.52 -29.10
N HIS A 390 22.04 -14.33 -30.42
CA HIS A 390 22.63 -13.17 -31.09
C HIS A 390 21.79 -11.88 -30.99
N GLU A 391 20.54 -11.99 -30.53
CA GLU A 391 19.62 -10.87 -30.28
C GLU A 391 19.61 -10.50 -28.79
N LYS A 392 20.25 -11.31 -27.93
CA LYS A 392 20.41 -10.95 -26.52
C LYS A 392 21.21 -9.66 -26.47
N VAL A 393 20.51 -8.58 -26.16
CA VAL A 393 21.14 -7.32 -25.81
C VAL A 393 22.02 -7.64 -24.61
N GLU A 394 23.34 -7.43 -24.74
CA GLU A 394 24.20 -7.29 -23.56
C GLU A 394 23.67 -6.07 -22.81
N ILE A 395 22.79 -6.32 -21.84
CA ILE A 395 22.46 -5.33 -20.83
C ILE A 395 23.79 -5.17 -20.09
N GLU A 396 24.55 -4.12 -20.41
CA GLU A 396 25.75 -3.73 -19.66
C GLU A 396 25.44 -3.92 -18.19
N GLU A 397 26.37 -4.50 -17.41
CA GLU A 397 26.22 -4.65 -15.97
C GLU A 397 25.75 -3.31 -15.40
N PHE A 398 24.44 -3.26 -15.21
CA PHE A 398 23.65 -2.12 -14.81
C PHE A 398 24.38 -1.52 -13.61
N ASP A 399 24.59 -0.19 -13.57
CA ASP A 399 25.24 0.46 -12.43
C ASP A 399 24.41 0.21 -11.16
N ALA A 400 24.65 -0.93 -10.52
CA ALA A 400 23.84 -1.48 -9.46
C ALA A 400 23.92 -0.62 -8.20
N GLU A 401 24.94 0.24 -8.11
CA GLU A 401 25.07 1.27 -7.10
C GLU A 401 24.17 2.47 -7.43
N GLY A 402 24.35 3.07 -8.61
CA GLY A 402 23.58 4.24 -9.03
C GLY A 402 22.07 3.99 -9.09
N GLU A 403 21.65 2.79 -9.44
CA GLU A 403 20.23 2.44 -9.54
C GLU A 403 19.55 2.14 -8.22
N ARG A 404 20.27 1.58 -7.25
CA ARG A 404 19.71 1.40 -5.91
C ARG A 404 19.52 2.74 -5.23
N GLU A 405 20.50 3.64 -5.33
CA GLU A 405 20.33 5.03 -4.89
C GLU A 405 19.17 5.70 -5.64
N ALA A 406 19.09 5.52 -6.98
CA ALA A 406 18.01 6.09 -7.77
C ALA A 406 16.64 5.61 -7.30
N ARG A 407 16.48 4.30 -7.04
CA ARG A 407 15.24 3.72 -6.50
C ARG A 407 14.88 4.33 -5.14
N VAL A 408 15.85 4.43 -4.23
CA VAL A 408 15.62 5.03 -2.90
C VAL A 408 15.17 6.49 -3.04
N PHE A 409 15.83 7.25 -3.92
CA PHE A 409 15.50 8.65 -4.17
C PHE A 409 14.15 8.85 -4.86
N THR A 410 13.79 8.00 -5.82
CA THR A 410 12.46 7.97 -6.44
C THR A 410 11.38 7.73 -5.39
N LEU A 411 11.56 6.72 -4.53
CA LEU A 411 10.62 6.40 -3.48
C LEU A 411 10.49 7.55 -2.45
N TRP A 412 11.61 8.14 -2.07
CA TRP A 412 11.63 9.30 -1.18
C TRP A 412 10.96 10.52 -1.79
N LEU A 413 11.24 10.88 -3.05
CA LEU A 413 10.60 11.99 -3.76
C LEU A 413 9.09 11.79 -3.85
N ASN A 414 8.64 10.58 -4.20
CA ASN A 414 7.21 10.25 -4.25
C ASN A 414 6.54 10.37 -2.88
N SER A 415 7.27 10.14 -1.79
CA SER A 415 6.74 10.34 -0.44
C SER A 415 6.54 11.82 -0.06
N LEU A 416 7.13 12.76 -0.79
CA LEU A 416 6.91 14.21 -0.64
C LEU A 416 5.65 14.70 -1.36
N ASP A 417 4.92 13.81 -2.02
CA ASP A 417 3.70 14.12 -2.78
C ASP A 417 4.00 15.12 -3.92
N VAL A 418 4.97 14.76 -4.76
CA VAL A 418 5.31 15.47 -6.00
C VAL A 418 4.39 15.05 -7.14
N ASP A 419 4.07 16.00 -8.02
CA ASP A 419 3.19 15.77 -9.18
C ASP A 419 3.88 16.19 -10.49
N PRO A 420 4.04 15.29 -11.48
CA PRO A 420 3.70 13.87 -11.44
C PRO A 420 4.61 13.04 -10.50
N PRO A 421 4.20 11.82 -10.11
CA PRO A 421 5.08 10.90 -9.40
C PRO A 421 6.26 10.48 -10.28
N VAL A 422 7.43 10.34 -9.67
CA VAL A 422 8.67 9.88 -10.29
C VAL A 422 8.56 8.38 -10.59
N VAL A 423 8.82 8.03 -11.85
CA VAL A 423 8.94 6.65 -12.34
C VAL A 423 10.41 6.36 -12.66
N SER A 424 11.09 7.29 -13.36
CA SER A 424 12.50 7.21 -13.71
C SER A 424 13.23 8.46 -13.24
N LEU A 425 14.08 8.32 -12.22
CA LEU A 425 14.76 9.45 -11.57
C LEU A 425 15.51 10.33 -12.59
N PHE A 426 16.28 9.73 -13.48
CA PHE A 426 17.17 10.48 -14.40
C PHE A 426 16.44 11.16 -15.55
N GLU A 427 15.16 10.86 -15.74
CA GLU A 427 14.35 11.44 -16.82
C GLU A 427 13.33 12.42 -16.28
N ASP A 428 12.64 12.05 -15.22
CA ASP A 428 11.56 12.86 -14.65
C ASP A 428 12.09 14.14 -13.97
N LEU A 429 13.40 14.20 -13.66
CA LEU A 429 14.04 15.41 -13.12
C LEU A 429 14.50 16.41 -14.19
N LYS A 430 14.56 16.03 -15.48
CA LYS A 430 15.17 16.83 -16.56
C LYS A 430 14.49 18.18 -16.77
N ASP A 431 13.19 18.27 -16.53
CA ASP A 431 12.44 19.53 -16.68
C ASP A 431 12.52 20.46 -15.46
N GLY A 432 13.14 19.98 -14.37
CA GLY A 432 13.34 20.68 -13.11
C GLY A 432 12.08 20.84 -12.24
N LEU A 433 10.88 20.47 -12.71
CA LEU A 433 9.63 20.72 -11.99
C LEU A 433 9.53 19.90 -10.70
N ILE A 434 9.91 18.62 -10.75
CA ILE A 434 9.90 17.75 -9.57
C ILE A 434 10.95 18.21 -8.55
N LEU A 435 12.15 18.60 -9.00
CA LEU A 435 13.19 19.15 -8.13
C LEU A 435 12.70 20.41 -7.41
N LEU A 436 12.07 21.33 -8.13
CA LEU A 436 11.52 22.56 -7.54
C LEU A 436 10.40 22.26 -6.53
N GLN A 437 9.51 21.31 -6.83
CA GLN A 437 8.51 20.87 -5.84
C GLN A 437 9.16 20.27 -4.59
N ALA A 438 10.15 19.40 -4.76
CA ALA A 438 10.88 18.80 -3.65
C ALA A 438 11.62 19.87 -2.82
N PHE A 439 12.23 20.87 -3.46
CA PHE A 439 12.84 22.01 -2.76
C PHE A 439 11.83 22.76 -1.91
N ASP A 440 10.64 23.07 -2.43
CA ASP A 440 9.61 23.78 -1.66
C ASP A 440 9.06 22.93 -0.50
N LYS A 441 8.93 21.61 -0.68
CA LYS A 441 8.48 20.69 0.39
C LYS A 441 9.52 20.59 1.52
N VAL A 442 10.81 20.54 1.18
CA VAL A 442 11.91 20.39 2.15
C VAL A 442 12.33 21.72 2.77
N LEU A 443 12.22 22.81 2.00
CA LEU A 443 12.55 24.17 2.38
C LEU A 443 11.36 25.08 2.01
N PRO A 444 10.29 25.10 2.83
CA PRO A 444 9.10 25.89 2.55
C PRO A 444 9.42 27.36 2.27
N GLY A 445 8.94 27.87 1.13
CA GLY A 445 9.16 29.26 0.71
C GLY A 445 10.50 29.52 0.02
N SER A 446 11.31 28.48 -0.24
CA SER A 446 12.54 28.60 -1.03
C SER A 446 12.29 28.80 -2.53
N VAL A 447 11.11 28.41 -3.02
CA VAL A 447 10.76 28.43 -4.44
C VAL A 447 9.70 29.48 -4.72
N SER A 448 10.01 30.40 -5.64
CA SER A 448 9.04 31.31 -6.23
C SER A 448 8.43 30.67 -7.48
N PHE A 449 7.25 30.07 -7.34
CA PHE A 449 6.53 29.45 -8.46
C PHE A 449 6.14 30.41 -9.59
N LYS A 450 6.35 31.72 -9.42
CA LYS A 450 6.22 32.72 -10.49
C LYS A 450 7.33 32.61 -11.54
N HIS A 451 8.50 32.09 -11.17
CA HIS A 451 9.65 31.95 -12.06
C HIS A 451 9.74 30.55 -12.69
N VAL A 452 8.78 29.67 -12.38
CA VAL A 452 8.80 28.27 -12.81
C VAL A 452 8.04 28.12 -14.12
N ASN A 453 8.72 27.59 -15.14
CA ASN A 453 8.12 27.24 -16.40
C ASN A 453 7.31 25.95 -16.27
N LYS A 454 5.99 26.08 -16.22
CA LYS A 454 5.06 24.94 -16.11
C LYS A 454 4.96 24.14 -17.41
N LYS A 455 4.59 22.86 -17.26
CA LYS A 455 4.26 21.99 -18.39
C LYS A 455 3.11 22.58 -19.21
N PRO A 456 3.25 22.72 -20.54
CA PRO A 456 2.17 23.20 -21.40
C PRO A 456 1.03 22.17 -21.46
N ALA A 457 -0.19 22.62 -21.74
CA ALA A 457 -1.39 21.77 -21.72
C ALA A 457 -1.28 20.54 -22.66
N ASN A 458 -0.61 20.68 -23.80
CA ASN A 458 -0.49 19.64 -24.83
C ASN A 458 0.97 19.44 -25.26
N GLY A 459 1.90 19.25 -24.32
CA GLY A 459 3.28 18.93 -24.68
C GLY A 459 4.24 18.88 -23.52
N GLU A 460 5.51 18.73 -23.85
CA GLU A 460 6.62 18.71 -22.90
C GLU A 460 7.19 20.11 -22.70
N VAL A 461 7.87 20.31 -21.56
CA VAL A 461 8.63 21.53 -21.33
C VAL A 461 9.77 21.57 -22.35
N SER A 462 9.87 22.65 -23.13
CA SER A 462 10.95 22.77 -24.11
C SER A 462 12.31 22.75 -23.39
N ARG A 463 13.34 22.19 -24.02
CA ARG A 463 14.69 22.08 -23.43
C ARG A 463 15.22 23.41 -22.87
N PHE A 464 14.90 24.53 -23.52
CA PHE A 464 15.28 25.87 -23.03
C PHE A 464 14.58 26.23 -21.71
N LYS A 465 13.28 25.96 -21.58
CA LYS A 465 12.51 26.20 -20.35
C LYS A 465 12.89 25.22 -19.24
N ALA A 466 13.19 23.98 -19.60
CA ALA A 466 13.75 22.98 -18.69
C ALA A 466 15.10 23.45 -18.13
N LEU A 467 15.96 24.02 -18.97
CA LEU A 467 17.22 24.63 -18.55
C LEU A 467 17.03 25.81 -17.59
N GLU A 468 16.04 26.68 -17.83
CA GLU A 468 15.70 27.75 -16.89
C GLU A 468 15.25 27.21 -15.53
N ASN A 469 14.38 26.19 -15.52
CA ASN A 469 13.91 25.55 -14.29
C ASN A 469 15.04 24.87 -13.51
N THR A 470 15.89 24.10 -14.19
CA THR A 470 17.02 23.36 -13.57
C THR A 470 18.12 24.31 -13.10
N ASN A 471 18.42 25.39 -13.83
CA ASN A 471 19.28 26.46 -13.34
C ASN A 471 18.71 27.06 -12.05
N TYR A 472 17.41 27.34 -12.02
CA TYR A 472 16.76 27.86 -10.82
C TYR A 472 16.85 26.89 -9.64
N ALA A 473 16.65 25.58 -9.87
CA ALA A 473 16.83 24.56 -8.83
C ALA A 473 18.27 24.54 -8.27
N VAL A 474 19.28 24.64 -9.14
CA VAL A 474 20.70 24.73 -8.74
C VAL A 474 20.98 26.03 -7.96
N GLU A 475 20.41 27.17 -8.37
CA GLU A 475 20.53 28.43 -7.65
C GLU A 475 19.94 28.36 -6.24
N ILE A 476 18.76 27.76 -6.10
CA ILE A 476 18.13 27.53 -4.79
C ILE A 476 19.03 26.64 -3.92
N GLY A 477 19.55 25.54 -4.47
CA GLY A 477 20.47 24.66 -3.76
C GLY A 477 21.71 25.42 -3.25
N LYS A 478 22.37 26.19 -4.13
CA LYS A 478 23.54 27.01 -3.78
C LYS A 478 23.20 28.06 -2.71
N ALA A 479 22.08 28.76 -2.85
CA ALA A 479 21.62 29.76 -1.88
C ALA A 479 21.32 29.14 -0.49
N ASN A 480 20.96 27.86 -0.45
CA ASN A 480 20.69 27.12 0.78
C ASN A 480 21.89 26.32 1.30
N GLY A 481 23.09 26.54 0.77
CA GLY A 481 24.34 25.97 1.27
C GLY A 481 24.61 24.54 0.82
N PHE A 482 24.05 24.12 -0.32
CA PHE A 482 24.36 22.83 -0.93
C PHE A 482 25.71 22.94 -1.65
N SER A 483 26.53 21.90 -1.57
CA SER A 483 27.79 21.80 -2.30
C SER A 483 27.53 21.34 -3.73
N LEU A 484 27.14 22.28 -4.59
CA LEU A 484 26.86 22.07 -6.01
C LEU A 484 28.00 22.60 -6.90
N VAL A 485 29.26 22.44 -6.46
CA VAL A 485 30.43 22.86 -7.21
C VAL A 485 30.55 21.98 -8.46
N GLY A 486 30.55 22.60 -9.63
CA GLY A 486 30.60 21.88 -10.91
C GLY A 486 29.28 21.24 -11.34
N ILE A 487 28.15 21.59 -10.70
CA ILE A 487 26.81 21.21 -11.16
C ILE A 487 26.14 22.46 -11.75
N GLU A 488 25.70 22.33 -13.01
CA GLU A 488 24.95 23.32 -13.77
C GLU A 488 23.56 22.78 -14.13
N GLY A 489 22.61 23.66 -14.48
CA GLY A 489 21.27 23.22 -14.88
C GLY A 489 21.29 22.32 -16.13
N SER A 490 22.24 22.53 -17.04
CA SER A 490 22.41 21.70 -18.23
C SER A 490 22.72 20.24 -17.89
N ASP A 491 23.49 19.99 -16.83
CA ASP A 491 23.82 18.62 -16.42
C ASP A 491 22.56 17.83 -16.04
N ILE A 492 21.61 18.51 -15.38
CA ILE A 492 20.32 17.93 -14.98
C ILE A 492 19.43 17.71 -16.20
N VAL A 493 19.35 18.70 -17.11
CA VAL A 493 18.59 18.56 -18.36
C VAL A 493 19.11 17.40 -19.21
N ASP A 494 20.42 17.20 -19.21
CA ASP A 494 21.08 16.12 -19.96
C ASP A 494 20.97 14.76 -19.24
N GLY A 495 20.50 14.72 -17.99
CA GLY A 495 20.28 13.49 -17.21
C GLY A 495 21.58 12.88 -16.69
N ASN A 496 22.51 13.71 -16.21
CA ASN A 496 23.78 13.25 -15.67
C ASN A 496 23.56 12.50 -14.34
N ARG A 497 23.53 11.17 -14.43
CA ARG A 497 23.21 10.26 -13.31
C ARG A 497 23.95 10.60 -12.01
N LEU A 498 25.27 10.80 -12.08
CA LEU A 498 26.08 11.08 -10.88
C LEU A 498 25.69 12.41 -10.22
N LEU A 499 25.42 13.44 -11.02
CA LEU A 499 25.10 14.77 -10.53
C LEU A 499 23.65 14.85 -10.02
N ASP A 500 22.72 14.16 -10.70
CA ASP A 500 21.34 14.02 -10.24
C ASP A 500 21.27 13.30 -8.89
N LEU A 501 21.94 12.14 -8.75
CA LEU A 501 22.05 11.44 -7.46
C LEU A 501 22.67 12.34 -6.39
N GLY A 502 23.74 13.07 -6.73
CA GLY A 502 24.41 14.00 -5.82
C GLY A 502 23.51 15.15 -5.33
N LEU A 503 22.70 15.73 -6.22
CA LEU A 503 21.76 16.80 -5.88
C LEU A 503 20.61 16.28 -5.01
N VAL A 504 19.99 15.17 -5.43
CA VAL A 504 18.84 14.59 -4.72
C VAL A 504 19.26 14.08 -3.33
N TRP A 505 20.45 13.47 -3.23
CA TRP A 505 21.05 13.11 -1.94
C TRP A 505 21.18 14.32 -1.01
N GLN A 506 21.72 15.45 -1.48
CA GLN A 506 21.89 16.63 -0.64
C GLN A 506 20.54 17.19 -0.17
N LEU A 507 19.50 17.10 -1.00
CA LEU A 507 18.15 17.51 -0.62
C LEU A 507 17.54 16.57 0.42
N MET A 508 17.67 15.25 0.22
CA MET A 508 17.25 14.24 1.21
C MET A 508 17.99 14.42 2.54
N ARG A 509 19.31 14.62 2.50
CA ARG A 509 20.12 14.90 3.70
C ARG A 509 19.64 16.18 4.40
N ARG A 510 19.32 17.24 3.65
CA ARG A 510 18.75 18.47 4.23
C ARG A 510 17.40 18.20 4.89
N ASN A 511 16.53 17.41 4.28
CA ASN A 511 15.23 17.04 4.87
C ASN A 511 15.41 16.34 6.24
N ILE A 512 16.33 15.38 6.31
CA ILE A 512 16.66 14.69 7.58
C ILE A 512 17.16 15.68 8.63
N VAL A 513 18.12 16.55 8.27
CA VAL A 513 18.68 17.54 9.19
C VAL A 513 17.62 18.55 9.66
N ASN A 514 16.74 19.02 8.77
CA ASN A 514 15.65 19.94 9.13
C ASN A 514 14.68 19.28 10.12
N THR A 515 14.26 18.04 9.83
CA THR A 515 13.40 17.24 10.72
C THR A 515 14.02 17.09 12.11
N LEU A 516 15.33 16.84 12.17
CA LEU A 516 16.05 16.70 13.44
C LEU A 516 16.25 18.05 14.16
N ALA A 517 16.43 19.15 13.42
CA ALA A 517 16.59 20.48 13.99
C ALA A 517 15.30 21.04 14.57
N GLU A 518 14.14 20.72 13.98
CA GLU A 518 12.81 21.05 14.51
C GLU A 518 12.55 20.36 15.86
N LEU A 519 13.08 19.15 16.03
CA LEU A 519 12.92 18.35 17.24
C LEU A 519 14.01 18.63 18.30
N GLY A 520 15.14 19.21 17.89
CA GLY A 520 16.26 19.60 18.75
C GLY A 520 16.22 21.07 19.20
N LYS A 521 17.01 21.42 20.22
CA LYS A 521 17.19 22.83 20.68
C LYS A 521 18.07 23.65 19.71
N GLY A 522 17.68 23.76 18.43
CA GLY A 522 18.14 24.79 17.50
C GLY A 522 19.60 24.74 17.00
N GLY A 523 20.26 23.56 17.01
CA GLY A 523 21.61 23.39 16.45
C GLY A 523 21.61 22.74 15.06
N GLN A 524 22.54 23.14 14.18
CA GLN A 524 22.81 22.42 12.93
C GLN A 524 23.44 21.06 13.25
N LEU A 525 22.74 19.97 12.95
CA LEU A 525 23.22 18.61 13.18
C LEU A 525 24.21 18.19 12.08
N SER A 526 25.41 17.75 12.46
CA SER A 526 26.43 17.21 11.54
C SER A 526 26.39 15.67 11.49
N ASP A 527 27.05 15.08 10.47
CA ASP A 527 27.19 13.61 10.38
C ASP A 527 27.93 13.03 11.60
N ALA A 528 28.84 13.82 12.19
CA ALA A 528 29.55 13.45 13.41
C ALA A 528 28.63 13.41 14.63
N ASP A 529 27.62 14.28 14.68
CA ASP A 529 26.63 14.27 15.76
C ASP A 529 25.70 13.07 15.65
N ILE A 530 25.26 12.71 14.42
CA ILE A 530 24.47 11.49 14.17
C ILE A 530 25.26 10.24 14.56
N LEU A 531 26.55 10.18 14.18
CA LEU A 531 27.46 9.10 14.56
C LEU A 531 27.63 8.99 16.09
N LYS A 532 27.80 10.12 16.77
CA LYS A 532 27.93 10.18 18.23
C LYS A 532 26.66 9.72 18.91
N TRP A 533 25.49 10.16 18.42
CA TRP A 533 24.19 9.71 18.91
C TRP A 533 24.04 8.20 18.76
N ALA A 534 24.34 7.64 17.59
CA ALA A 534 24.25 6.20 17.35
C ALA A 534 25.12 5.39 18.33
N ASN A 535 26.39 5.76 18.49
CA ASN A 535 27.29 5.11 19.47
C ASN A 535 26.79 5.28 20.93
N SER A 536 26.15 6.40 21.27
CA SER A 536 25.55 6.57 22.60
C SER A 536 24.33 5.68 22.83
N GLN A 537 23.52 5.41 21.80
CA GLN A 537 22.38 4.50 21.92
C GLN A 537 22.86 3.07 22.18
N VAL A 538 23.87 2.58 21.47
CA VAL A 538 24.49 1.28 21.77
C VAL A 538 24.92 1.20 23.24
N THR A 539 25.60 2.24 23.73
CA THR A 539 26.08 2.28 25.12
C THR A 539 24.91 2.26 26.11
N LYS A 540 23.84 3.01 25.84
CA LYS A 540 22.59 3.03 26.63
C LYS A 540 21.90 1.66 26.63
N GLY A 541 22.01 0.91 25.54
CA GLY A 541 21.55 -0.48 25.40
C GLY A 541 22.44 -1.54 26.08
N ASN A 542 23.46 -1.13 26.84
CA ASN A 542 24.47 -2.01 27.46
C ASN A 542 25.22 -2.91 26.47
N LYS A 543 25.46 -2.41 25.26
CA LYS A 543 26.24 -3.09 24.22
C LYS A 543 27.57 -2.37 24.00
N SER A 544 28.53 -3.04 23.37
CA SER A 544 29.90 -2.53 23.21
C SER A 544 30.30 -2.25 21.76
N SER A 545 29.44 -2.53 20.77
CA SER A 545 29.75 -2.28 19.37
C SER A 545 29.91 -0.78 19.11
N GLN A 546 30.99 -0.34 18.47
CA GLN A 546 31.15 1.06 18.10
C GLN A 546 31.67 1.17 16.69
N ILE A 547 31.24 2.22 15.99
CA ILE A 547 31.72 2.57 14.66
C ILE A 547 32.41 3.93 14.69
N ARG A 548 33.43 4.08 13.83
CA ARG A 548 34.16 5.36 13.68
C ARG A 548 33.63 6.22 12.53
N SER A 549 32.88 5.62 11.62
CA SER A 549 32.22 6.29 10.50
C SER A 549 31.13 5.39 9.91
N PHE A 550 30.25 5.94 9.08
CA PHE A 550 29.26 5.15 8.33
C PHE A 550 29.87 4.32 7.17
N LYS A 551 31.20 4.32 7.03
CA LYS A 551 31.94 3.46 6.08
C LYS A 551 32.62 2.28 6.77
N ASP A 552 32.38 2.09 8.07
CA ASP A 552 32.99 1.02 8.85
C ASP A 552 32.48 -0.35 8.37
N ALA A 553 33.40 -1.25 8.02
CA ALA A 553 33.05 -2.56 7.47
C ALA A 553 32.22 -3.41 8.45
N SER A 554 32.32 -3.16 9.76
CA SER A 554 31.53 -3.88 10.77
C SER A 554 30.01 -3.68 10.61
N LEU A 555 29.59 -2.61 9.94
CA LEU A 555 28.18 -2.33 9.61
C LEU A 555 27.56 -3.41 8.73
N SER A 556 28.35 -4.16 7.96
CA SER A 556 27.86 -5.21 7.08
C SER A 556 27.11 -6.32 7.83
N THR A 557 27.36 -6.47 9.14
CA THR A 557 26.71 -7.46 10.01
C THR A 557 25.33 -7.04 10.50
N ALA A 558 24.97 -5.76 10.33
CA ALA A 558 23.79 -5.11 10.91
C ALA A 558 23.67 -5.16 12.45
N VAL A 559 24.57 -5.86 13.17
CA VAL A 559 24.56 -5.97 14.63
C VAL A 559 24.64 -4.60 15.31
N PHE A 560 25.51 -3.71 14.81
CA PHE A 560 25.58 -2.34 15.32
C PHE A 560 24.24 -1.60 15.22
N LEU A 561 23.51 -1.75 14.11
CA LEU A 561 22.21 -1.09 13.92
C LEU A 561 21.14 -1.69 14.84
N LEU A 562 21.18 -3.00 15.08
CA LEU A 562 20.35 -3.66 16.09
C LEU A 562 20.68 -3.16 17.49
N ASP A 563 21.96 -2.99 17.84
CA ASP A 563 22.38 -2.44 19.12
C ASP A 563 21.92 -0.98 19.32
N VAL A 564 21.92 -0.16 18.25
CA VAL A 564 21.32 1.18 18.26
C VAL A 564 19.83 1.11 18.55
N LEU A 565 19.10 0.23 17.86
CA LEU A 565 17.65 0.05 18.05
C LEU A 565 17.33 -0.41 19.48
N ASN A 566 18.11 -1.32 20.04
CA ASN A 566 17.96 -1.78 21.43
C ASN A 566 18.20 -0.63 22.44
N GLY A 567 19.15 0.25 22.18
CA GLY A 567 19.39 1.44 22.99
C GLY A 567 18.26 2.48 22.92
N MET A 568 17.69 2.64 21.73
CA MET A 568 16.57 3.55 21.48
C MET A 568 15.29 3.03 22.13
N ALA A 569 14.96 1.76 21.91
CA ALA A 569 13.75 1.10 22.39
C ALA A 569 14.10 -0.29 22.99
N PRO A 570 14.46 -0.35 24.29
CA PRO A 570 14.78 -1.62 24.94
C PRO A 570 13.65 -2.63 24.86
N GLY A 571 13.96 -3.88 24.53
CA GLY A 571 13.00 -4.99 24.41
C GLY A 571 12.42 -5.21 23.01
N TYR A 572 12.73 -4.35 22.02
CA TYR A 572 12.34 -4.56 20.63
C TYR A 572 13.29 -5.49 19.86
N VAL A 573 14.52 -5.60 20.33
CA VAL A 573 15.53 -6.48 19.76
C VAL A 573 15.61 -7.73 20.62
N ASP A 574 15.10 -8.83 20.08
CA ASP A 574 15.32 -10.15 20.65
C ASP A 574 16.66 -10.70 20.14
N TYR A 575 17.67 -10.71 21.02
CA TYR A 575 19.01 -11.16 20.65
C TYR A 575 19.10 -12.67 20.41
N ASP A 576 18.10 -13.46 20.81
CA ASP A 576 18.04 -14.88 20.44
C ASP A 576 17.78 -15.06 18.93
N LEU A 577 17.31 -14.00 18.26
CA LEU A 577 17.05 -13.96 16.82
C LEU A 577 18.17 -13.28 16.01
N VAL A 578 19.18 -12.74 16.68
CA VAL A 578 20.30 -12.00 16.08
C VAL A 578 21.48 -12.92 15.85
N TYR A 579 21.91 -13.02 14.60
CA TYR A 579 23.07 -13.81 14.21
C TYR A 579 24.36 -13.02 14.42
N GLU A 580 25.50 -13.73 14.45
CA GLU A 580 26.82 -13.08 14.51
C GLU A 580 27.20 -12.38 13.19
N GLY A 581 26.58 -12.74 12.07
CA GLY A 581 26.82 -12.12 10.76
C GLY A 581 28.08 -12.63 10.07
N LYS A 582 28.40 -13.92 10.27
CA LYS A 582 29.56 -14.60 9.67
C LYS A 582 29.33 -14.94 8.21
N THR A 583 28.11 -15.35 7.86
CA THR A 583 27.71 -15.68 6.48
C THR A 583 26.87 -14.55 5.87
N GLU A 584 26.72 -14.56 4.55
CA GLU A 584 25.90 -13.59 3.83
C GLU A 584 24.42 -13.67 4.25
N GLU A 585 23.90 -14.88 4.45
CA GLU A 585 22.53 -15.13 4.89
C GLU A 585 22.26 -14.60 6.29
N GLU A 586 23.22 -14.78 7.22
CA GLU A 586 23.13 -14.22 8.58
C GLU A 586 23.11 -12.70 8.57
N ARG A 587 23.98 -12.09 7.75
CA ARG A 587 24.05 -10.63 7.58
C ARG A 587 22.77 -10.08 6.99
N TYR A 588 22.23 -10.76 5.98
CA TYR A 588 20.96 -10.42 5.36
C TYR A 588 19.81 -10.49 6.36
N ALA A 589 19.72 -11.58 7.13
CA ALA A 589 18.69 -11.77 8.15
C ALA A 589 18.75 -10.70 9.24
N ASN A 590 19.94 -10.32 9.70
CA ASN A 590 20.10 -9.23 10.67
C ASN A 590 19.69 -7.87 10.10
N ALA A 591 20.05 -7.58 8.85
CA ALA A 591 19.69 -6.33 8.20
C ALA A 591 18.17 -6.21 7.97
N LYS A 592 17.54 -7.30 7.52
CA LYS A 592 16.08 -7.41 7.39
C LYS A 592 15.36 -7.20 8.73
N LEU A 593 15.89 -7.80 9.80
CA LEU A 593 15.39 -7.62 11.16
C LEU A 593 15.49 -6.15 11.60
N ALA A 594 16.66 -5.52 11.42
CA ALA A 594 16.89 -4.12 11.78
C ALA A 594 15.92 -3.17 11.05
N ILE A 595 15.72 -3.36 9.75
CA ILE A 595 14.76 -2.59 8.95
C ILE A 595 13.34 -2.75 9.47
N SER A 596 12.93 -3.99 9.76
CA SER A 596 11.56 -4.27 10.21
C SER A 596 11.28 -3.69 11.61
N ILE A 597 12.25 -3.75 12.53
CA ILE A 597 12.17 -3.11 13.86
C ILE A 597 12.11 -1.59 13.71
N ALA A 598 12.94 -0.99 12.87
CA ALA A 598 12.91 0.44 12.60
C ALA A 598 11.53 0.90 12.11
N ARG A 599 10.93 0.16 11.17
CA ARG A 599 9.57 0.42 10.67
C ARG A 599 8.49 0.25 11.74
N LYS A 600 8.65 -0.74 12.64
CA LYS A 600 7.76 -0.95 13.81
C LYS A 600 7.74 0.26 14.74
N LEU A 601 8.90 0.87 14.95
CA LEU A 601 9.05 2.09 15.74
C LEU A 601 8.53 3.34 15.02
N GLY A 602 8.10 3.22 13.76
CA GLY A 602 7.55 4.32 12.97
C GLY A 602 8.58 5.01 12.05
N ALA A 603 9.81 4.48 11.93
CA ALA A 603 10.81 5.05 11.04
C ALA A 603 10.50 4.74 9.57
N LEU A 604 10.58 5.77 8.73
CA LEU A 604 10.45 5.60 7.29
C LEU A 604 11.80 5.20 6.68
N ILE A 605 11.91 3.94 6.29
CA ILE A 605 13.14 3.31 5.81
C ILE A 605 12.98 2.84 4.36
N TRP A 606 13.81 3.40 3.48
CA TRP A 606 13.80 3.14 2.03
C TRP A 606 14.87 2.15 1.56
N LEU A 607 15.93 2.00 2.35
CA LEU A 607 17.01 1.07 2.01
C LEU A 607 16.59 -0.38 2.19
N VAL A 608 17.27 -1.28 1.48
CA VAL A 608 17.08 -2.74 1.56
C VAL A 608 18.23 -3.41 2.32
N PRO A 609 18.09 -4.68 2.77
CA PRO A 609 19.13 -5.36 3.54
C PRO A 609 20.53 -5.31 2.92
N GLU A 610 20.61 -5.46 1.60
CA GLU A 610 21.86 -5.43 0.83
C GLU A 610 22.59 -4.09 0.96
N ASP A 611 21.86 -2.97 1.10
CA ASP A 611 22.46 -1.65 1.27
C ASP A 611 23.22 -1.55 2.60
N ILE A 612 22.77 -2.26 3.64
CA ILE A 612 23.50 -2.38 4.91
C ILE A 612 24.68 -3.33 4.75
N ASN A 613 24.46 -4.50 4.15
CA ASN A 613 25.49 -5.54 4.03
C ASN A 613 26.67 -5.10 3.14
N GLU A 614 26.41 -4.26 2.14
CA GLU A 614 27.44 -3.63 1.28
C GLU A 614 27.97 -2.30 1.83
N VAL A 615 27.51 -1.86 3.01
CA VAL A 615 27.98 -0.65 3.70
C VAL A 615 27.79 0.62 2.85
N ARG A 616 26.58 0.79 2.29
CA ARG A 616 26.20 2.01 1.54
C ARG A 616 26.04 3.18 2.50
N SER A 617 27.13 3.88 2.79
CA SER A 617 27.23 4.83 3.90
C SER A 617 26.18 5.96 3.89
N ARG A 618 25.76 6.43 2.71
CA ARG A 618 24.73 7.47 2.56
C ARG A 618 23.36 6.94 2.99
N LEU A 619 23.02 5.72 2.58
CA LEU A 619 21.77 5.06 2.93
C LEU A 619 21.76 4.65 4.42
N ILE A 620 22.87 4.16 4.96
CA ILE A 620 22.98 3.87 6.40
C ILE A 620 22.85 5.16 7.22
N LEU A 621 23.44 6.27 6.78
CA LEU A 621 23.26 7.57 7.44
C LEU A 621 21.79 7.99 7.44
N SER A 622 21.06 7.79 6.33
CA SER A 622 19.64 8.13 6.27
C SER A 622 18.79 7.25 7.18
N PHE A 623 19.12 5.97 7.30
CA PHE A 623 18.50 5.06 8.27
C PHE A 623 18.66 5.54 9.71
N VAL A 624 19.89 5.84 10.13
CA VAL A 624 20.16 6.31 11.50
C VAL A 624 19.52 7.68 11.75
N GLY A 625 19.53 8.57 10.74
CA GLY A 625 18.82 9.85 10.80
C GLY A 625 17.31 9.69 10.99
N SER A 626 16.69 8.75 10.29
CA SER A 626 15.27 8.40 10.47
C SER A 626 14.98 7.88 11.89
N LEU A 627 15.86 7.05 12.46
CA LEU A 627 15.71 6.57 13.84
C LEU A 627 15.77 7.71 14.85
N MET A 628 16.74 8.61 14.71
CA MET A 628 16.90 9.76 15.59
C MET A 628 15.68 10.70 15.52
N ALA A 629 15.07 10.84 14.35
CA ALA A 629 13.86 11.65 14.16
C ALA A 629 12.63 11.02 14.82
N VAL A 630 12.59 9.69 14.94
CA VAL A 630 11.54 8.97 15.66
C VAL A 630 11.73 9.08 17.17
N GLU A 631 12.94 8.90 17.71
CA GLU A 631 13.20 9.02 19.16
C GLU A 631 12.85 10.41 19.70
N SER A 632 12.95 11.43 18.85
CA SER A 632 12.74 12.83 19.24
C SER A 632 11.27 13.28 19.17
N LYS A 633 10.35 12.43 18.68
CA LYS A 633 8.89 12.64 18.70
C LYS A 633 8.28 12.02 19.95
#